data_AF-A0A7Y5IZD9-F1
#
_entry.id   AF-A0A7Y5IZD9-F1
#
_cell.length_a   1.000
_cell.length_b   1.000
_cell.length_c   1.000
_cell.angle_alpha   90.00
_cell.angle_beta   90.00
_cell.angle_gamma   90.00
#
_symmetry.space_group_name_H-M   'P 1'
#
loop_
_entity.id
_entity.type
_entity.pdbx_description
1 polymer ?
#
loop_
_entity_poly.entity_id
_entity_poly.type
_entity_poly.pdbx_seq_one_letter_code
_entity_poly.pdbx_strand_id
1 'polypeptide(L)'
;VNGCRYCQSAHTVIGKMNGFTDDQVLEIRGGSASFNPKLDALVALAKEITATQGRPNSAVLQHFFDAGYSKGALVDVVLAIADKVVMNYVHNITQIPIDFPIAPELEAVAA
;
A
#
# COMPACT_ATOMS: atom_id res chain seq x y z
N VAL A 1 4.54 2.54 4.67
CA VAL A 1 4.78 4.00 4.82
C VAL A 1 4.42 4.49 6.22
N ASN A 2 3.14 4.55 6.62
CA ASN A 2 2.71 5.21 7.90
C ASN A 2 2.90 4.39 9.20
N GLY A 3 3.54 3.22 9.16
CA GLY A 3 3.85 2.43 10.37
C GLY A 3 2.67 1.82 11.16
N CYS A 4 1.46 1.73 10.59
CA CYS A 4 0.30 1.15 11.30
C CYS A 4 0.38 -0.39 11.39
N ARG A 5 0.74 -0.93 12.57
CA ARG A 5 0.86 -2.40 12.80
C ARG A 5 -0.47 -3.13 12.69
N TYR A 6 -1.55 -2.58 13.22
CA TYR A 6 -2.89 -3.15 13.05
C TYR A 6 -3.27 -3.26 11.57
N CYS A 7 -3.11 -2.17 10.82
CA CYS A 7 -3.46 -2.11 9.41
C CYS A 7 -2.61 -3.06 8.57
N GLN A 8 -1.30 -3.17 8.86
CA GLN A 8 -0.42 -4.15 8.24
C GLN A 8 -0.89 -5.58 8.51
N SER A 9 -1.25 -5.89 9.75
CA SER A 9 -1.73 -7.22 10.16
C SER A 9 -3.05 -7.57 9.48
N ALA A 10 -4.04 -6.69 9.55
CA ALA A 10 -5.34 -6.86 8.91
C ALA A 10 -5.23 -7.02 7.39
N HIS A 11 -4.52 -6.11 6.71
CA HIS A 11 -4.42 -6.14 5.25
C HIS A 11 -3.51 -7.26 4.72
N THR A 12 -2.60 -7.81 5.55
CA THR A 12 -1.89 -9.05 5.20
C THR A 12 -2.87 -10.21 5.06
N VAL A 13 -3.78 -10.37 6.04
CA VAL A 13 -4.79 -11.43 6.01
C VAL A 13 -5.79 -11.20 4.88
N ILE A 14 -6.31 -9.97 4.75
CA ILE A 14 -7.30 -9.63 3.71
C ILE A 14 -6.71 -9.81 2.31
N GLY A 15 -5.44 -9.45 2.08
CA GLY A 15 -4.77 -9.69 0.80
C GLY A 15 -4.79 -11.17 0.41
N LYS A 16 -4.47 -12.07 1.37
CA LYS A 16 -4.53 -13.52 1.14
C LYS A 16 -5.95 -14.01 0.86
N MET A 17 -6.95 -13.49 1.57
CA MET A 17 -8.35 -13.81 1.31
C MET A 17 -8.83 -13.37 -0.08
N ASN A 18 -8.15 -12.40 -0.70
CA ASN A 18 -8.40 -11.96 -2.07
C ASN A 18 -7.56 -12.70 -3.13
N GLY A 19 -6.88 -13.78 -2.75
CA GLY A 19 -6.19 -14.69 -3.68
C GLY A 19 -4.71 -14.39 -3.90
N PHE A 20 -4.12 -13.44 -3.18
CA PHE A 20 -2.67 -13.24 -3.22
C PHE A 20 -1.93 -14.29 -2.39
N THR A 21 -0.76 -14.73 -2.86
CA THR A 21 0.13 -15.58 -2.06
C THR A 21 0.79 -14.78 -0.95
N ASP A 22 1.38 -15.47 0.03
CA ASP A 22 2.16 -14.82 1.10
C ASP A 22 3.26 -13.91 0.52
N ASP A 23 4.05 -14.40 -0.43
CA ASP A 23 5.13 -13.64 -1.07
C ASP A 23 4.60 -12.40 -1.80
N GLN A 24 3.48 -12.53 -2.54
CA GLN A 24 2.87 -11.41 -3.24
C GLN A 24 2.36 -10.33 -2.28
N VAL A 25 1.75 -10.73 -1.16
CA VAL A 25 1.29 -9.78 -0.14
C VAL A 25 2.47 -9.05 0.50
N LEU A 26 3.56 -9.75 0.81
CA LEU A 26 4.76 -9.13 1.37
C LEU A 26 5.42 -8.16 0.38
N GLU A 27 5.46 -8.51 -0.90
CA GLU A 27 5.98 -7.65 -1.95
C GLU A 27 5.14 -6.36 -2.11
N ILE A 28 3.80 -6.50 -2.19
CA ILE A 28 2.86 -5.37 -2.24
C ILE A 28 3.07 -4.45 -1.03
N ARG A 29 3.25 -5.02 0.15
CA ARG A 29 3.51 -4.24 1.38
C ARG A 29 4.84 -3.49 1.33
N GLY A 30 5.85 -4.01 0.61
CA GLY A 30 7.14 -3.36 0.36
C GLY A 30 7.06 -2.21 -0.66
N GLY A 31 6.01 -2.21 -1.48
CA GLY A 31 5.75 -1.17 -2.45
C GLY A 31 6.04 -1.54 -3.89
N SER A 32 6.09 -2.84 -4.22
CA SER A 32 6.23 -3.35 -5.59
C SER A 32 5.29 -4.53 -5.82
N ALA A 33 5.09 -4.92 -7.07
CA ALA A 33 4.36 -6.13 -7.44
C ALA A 33 4.91 -6.67 -8.77
N SER A 34 6.14 -7.18 -8.78
CA SER A 34 6.85 -7.64 -9.97
C SER A 34 6.12 -8.74 -10.72
N PHE A 35 5.20 -9.44 -10.06
CA PHE A 35 4.34 -10.46 -10.64
C PHE A 35 3.19 -9.90 -11.50
N ASN A 36 2.90 -8.60 -11.44
CA ASN A 36 1.85 -7.97 -12.23
C ASN A 36 2.19 -6.49 -12.52
N PRO A 37 2.55 -6.11 -13.76
CA PRO A 37 3.00 -4.76 -14.08
C PRO A 37 1.93 -3.69 -13.82
N LYS A 38 0.65 -4.05 -13.94
CA LYS A 38 -0.44 -3.13 -13.64
C LYS A 38 -0.54 -2.86 -12.14
N LEU A 39 -0.44 -3.89 -11.31
CA LEU A 39 -0.42 -3.70 -9.86
C LEU A 39 0.87 -3.01 -9.39
N ASP A 40 2.01 -3.28 -10.03
CA ASP A 40 3.28 -2.65 -9.69
C ASP A 40 3.19 -1.13 -9.82
N ALA A 41 2.64 -0.63 -10.93
CA ALA A 41 2.42 0.79 -11.15
C ALA A 41 1.47 1.42 -10.11
N LEU A 42 0.41 0.70 -9.71
CA LEU A 42 -0.54 1.14 -8.69
C LEU A 42 0.11 1.23 -7.30
N VAL A 43 0.83 0.19 -6.88
CA VAL A 43 1.45 0.12 -5.57
C VAL A 43 2.58 1.13 -5.43
N ALA A 44 3.40 1.29 -6.48
CA ALA A 44 4.47 2.29 -6.52
C ALA A 44 3.90 3.71 -6.37
N LEU A 45 2.85 4.05 -7.14
CA LEU A 45 2.22 5.36 -7.03
C LEU A 45 1.57 5.58 -5.65
N ALA A 46 0.88 4.58 -5.10
CA ALA A 46 0.27 4.70 -3.78
C ALA A 46 1.30 4.93 -2.67
N LYS A 47 2.43 4.20 -2.72
CA LYS A 47 3.58 4.40 -1.83
C LYS A 47 4.13 5.82 -1.95
N GLU A 48 4.34 6.30 -3.18
CA GLU A 48 4.95 7.61 -3.41
C GLU A 48 4.04 8.78 -3.03
N ILE A 49 2.74 8.72 -3.38
CA ILE A 49 1.75 9.72 -2.94
C ILE A 49 1.73 9.79 -1.40
N THR A 50 1.71 8.64 -0.73
CA THR A 50 1.67 8.60 0.74
C THR A 50 2.96 9.18 1.34
N ALA A 51 4.13 8.81 0.81
CA ALA A 51 5.43 9.26 1.31
C ALA A 51 5.70 10.75 1.05
N THR A 52 5.23 11.27 -0.09
CA THR A 52 5.43 12.67 -0.51
C THR A 52 4.27 13.59 -0.14
N GLN A 53 3.24 13.06 0.56
CA GLN A 53 2.03 13.79 0.95
C GLN A 53 1.32 14.43 -0.25
N GLY A 54 1.10 13.65 -1.32
CA GLY A 54 0.36 14.09 -2.50
C GLY A 54 1.20 14.77 -3.58
N ARG A 55 2.53 14.67 -3.53
CA ARG A 55 3.46 15.28 -4.49
C ARG A 55 4.33 14.21 -5.19
N PRO A 56 3.74 13.22 -5.86
CA PRO A 56 4.52 12.17 -6.51
C PRO A 56 5.32 12.73 -7.69
N ASN A 57 6.44 12.08 -8.01
CA ASN A 57 7.20 12.36 -9.22
C ASN A 57 6.33 12.14 -10.46
N SER A 58 6.45 13.03 -11.45
CA SER A 58 5.71 12.93 -12.71
C SER A 58 5.96 11.63 -13.47
N ALA A 59 7.15 11.05 -13.35
CA ALA A 59 7.50 9.77 -13.98
C ALA A 59 6.69 8.60 -13.41
N VAL A 60 6.50 8.55 -12.08
CA VAL A 60 5.71 7.49 -11.43
C VAL A 60 4.22 7.67 -11.72
N LEU A 61 3.75 8.92 -11.76
CA LEU A 61 2.39 9.22 -12.20
C LEU A 61 2.15 8.83 -13.67
N GLN A 62 3.13 9.06 -14.55
CA GLN A 62 3.04 8.66 -15.95
C GLN A 62 3.03 7.14 -16.09
N HIS A 63 3.89 6.42 -15.35
CA HIS A 63 3.92 4.95 -15.34
C HIS A 63 2.56 4.35 -14.95
N PHE A 64 1.85 4.95 -13.99
CA PHE A 64 0.48 4.55 -13.64
C PHE A 64 -0.50 4.69 -14.81
N PHE A 65 -0.43 5.78 -15.57
CA PHE A 65 -1.29 5.94 -16.74
C PHE A 65 -0.90 5.02 -17.89
N ASP A 66 0.41 4.80 -18.12
CA ASP A 66 0.93 3.90 -19.14
C ASP A 66 0.54 2.43 -18.87
N ALA A 67 0.38 2.06 -17.60
CA ALA A 67 -0.19 0.78 -17.17
C ALA A 67 -1.71 0.64 -17.44
N GLY A 68 -2.34 1.67 -18.02
CA GLY A 68 -3.73 1.66 -18.47
C GLY A 68 -4.75 2.08 -17.41
N TYR A 69 -4.33 2.76 -16.34
CA TYR A 69 -5.25 3.38 -15.40
C TYR A 69 -5.77 4.72 -15.93
N SER A 70 -6.99 5.10 -15.51
CA SER A 70 -7.61 6.35 -15.89
C SER A 70 -7.38 7.44 -14.83
N LYS A 71 -7.71 8.69 -15.16
CA LYS A 71 -7.80 9.77 -14.17
C LYS A 71 -8.82 9.48 -13.07
N GLY A 72 -9.90 8.74 -13.38
CA GLY A 72 -10.86 8.28 -12.37
C GLY A 72 -10.22 7.31 -11.37
N ALA A 73 -9.43 6.35 -11.88
CA ALA A 73 -8.68 5.45 -11.01
C ALA A 73 -7.67 6.20 -10.12
N LEU A 74 -7.05 7.28 -10.62
CA LEU A 74 -6.20 8.13 -9.78
C LEU A 74 -6.99 8.75 -8.61
N VAL A 75 -8.21 9.24 -8.86
CA VAL A 75 -9.08 9.77 -7.80
C VAL A 75 -9.39 8.69 -6.78
N ASP A 76 -9.73 7.48 -7.22
CA ASP A 76 -10.01 6.34 -6.33
C ASP A 76 -8.79 5.99 -5.46
N VAL A 77 -7.58 6.00 -6.03
CA VAL A 77 -6.33 5.77 -5.29
C VAL A 77 -6.14 6.84 -4.20
N VAL A 78 -6.35 8.11 -4.51
CA VAL A 78 -6.21 9.20 -3.54
C VAL A 78 -7.25 9.06 -2.41
N LEU A 79 -8.49 8.68 -2.72
CA LEU A 79 -9.52 8.43 -1.71
C LEU A 79 -9.17 7.25 -0.81
N ALA A 80 -8.66 6.15 -1.39
CA ALA A 80 -8.20 5.00 -0.62
C ALA A 80 -7.03 5.35 0.30
N ILE A 81 -6.09 6.18 -0.16
CA ILE A 81 -4.99 6.69 0.66
C ILE A 81 -5.53 7.52 1.82
N ALA A 82 -6.49 8.42 1.57
CA ALA A 82 -7.08 9.26 2.62
C ALA A 82 -7.75 8.41 3.72
N ASP A 83 -8.56 7.43 3.35
CA ASP A 83 -9.16 6.47 4.29
C ASP A 83 -8.09 5.77 5.13
N LYS A 84 -7.02 5.28 4.49
CA LYS A 84 -5.95 4.57 5.19
C LYS A 84 -5.12 5.48 6.08
N VAL A 85 -4.87 6.73 5.70
CA VAL A 85 -4.20 7.70 6.57
C VAL A 85 -5.00 7.89 7.86
N VAL A 86 -6.33 8.07 7.77
CA VAL A 86 -7.17 8.21 8.96
C VAL A 86 -7.08 6.96 9.84
N MET A 87 -7.26 5.76 9.26
CA MET A 87 -7.21 4.52 10.04
C MET A 87 -5.82 4.22 10.62
N ASN A 88 -4.76 4.57 9.89
CA ASN A 88 -3.38 4.46 10.37
C ASN A 88 -3.19 5.34 11.61
N TYR A 89 -3.69 6.58 11.58
CA TYR A 89 -3.59 7.50 12.71
C TYR A 89 -4.43 7.02 13.90
N VAL A 90 -5.64 6.52 13.67
CA VAL A 90 -6.48 5.95 14.74
C VAL A 90 -5.71 4.89 15.50
N HIS A 91 -5.14 3.88 14.83
CA HIS A 91 -4.38 2.86 15.52
C HIS A 91 -3.10 3.42 16.17
N ASN A 92 -2.33 4.25 15.46
CA ASN A 92 -1.06 4.79 15.99
C ASN A 92 -1.28 5.64 17.25
N ILE A 93 -2.40 6.35 17.37
CA ILE A 93 -2.73 7.18 18.53
C ILE A 93 -3.31 6.34 19.67
N THR A 94 -4.25 5.45 19.35
CA THR A 94 -5.03 4.73 20.36
C THR A 94 -4.37 3.45 20.86
N GLN A 95 -3.46 2.88 20.06
CA GLN A 95 -2.83 1.59 20.34
C GLN A 95 -3.86 0.48 20.62
N ILE A 96 -5.02 0.52 19.93
CA ILE A 96 -6.04 -0.53 20.02
C ILE A 96 -5.36 -1.89 19.78
N PRO A 97 -5.63 -2.90 20.65
CA PRO A 97 -5.04 -4.23 20.52
C PRO A 97 -5.27 -4.84 19.13
N ILE A 98 -4.24 -5.48 18.60
CA ILE A 98 -4.32 -6.16 17.31
C ILE A 98 -4.98 -7.53 17.52
N ASP A 99 -6.12 -7.74 16.87
CA ASP A 99 -6.92 -8.98 16.87
C ASP A 99 -6.71 -9.82 15.59
N PHE A 100 -5.81 -9.40 14.72
CA PHE A 100 -5.32 -10.16 13.57
C PHE A 100 -3.97 -10.85 13.88
N PRO A 101 -3.62 -11.93 13.16
CA PRO A 101 -2.25 -12.44 13.12
C PRO A 101 -1.25 -11.31 12.84
N ILE A 102 -0.24 -11.17 13.70
CA ILE A 102 0.75 -10.10 13.57
C ILE A 102 1.47 -10.21 12.23
N ALA A 103 1.43 -9.12 11.46
CA ALA A 103 2.13 -9.02 10.20
C ALA A 103 3.64 -9.31 10.36
N PRO A 104 4.24 -10.13 9.47
CA PRO A 104 5.69 -10.25 9.39
C PRO A 104 6.31 -8.88 9.15
N GLU A 105 7.43 -8.57 9.81
CA GLU A 105 8.23 -7.42 9.42
C GLU A 105 8.78 -7.64 8.02
N LEU A 106 8.81 -6.59 7.21
CA LEU A 106 9.55 -6.65 5.96
C LEU A 106 11.03 -6.50 6.34
N GLU A 107 11.86 -7.45 5.94
CA GLU A 107 13.31 -7.25 6.06
C GLU A 107 13.65 -5.94 5.36
N ALA A 108 14.44 -5.09 6.02
CA ALA A 108 14.97 -3.91 5.38
C ALA A 108 15.86 -4.42 4.25
N VAL A 109 15.34 -4.41 3.01
CA VAL A 109 16.17 -4.58 1.83
C VAL A 109 17.18 -3.44 1.93
N ALA A 110 18.41 -3.77 2.31
CA ALA A 110 19.50 -2.83 2.41
C ALA A 110 19.56 -2.08 1.07
N ALA A 111 19.36 -0.77 1.14
CA ALA A 111 19.49 0.14 0.02
C ALA A 111 20.91 0.14 -0.54
#